data_AF-A0A0G4IQ74-F1
#
_entry.id   AF-A0A0G4IQ74-F1
#
_cell.length_a   1.000
_cell.length_b   1.000
_cell.length_c   1.000
_cell.angle_alpha   90.00
_cell.angle_beta   90.00
_cell.angle_gamma   90.00
#
_symmetry.space_group_name_H-M   'P 1'
#
loop_
_entity.id
_entity.type
_entity.pdbx_description
1 polymer ?
#
loop_
_entity_poly.entity_id
_entity_poly.type
_entity_poly.pdbx_seq_one_letter_code
_entity_poly.pdbx_strand_id
1 'polypeptide(L)'
;MFRVIQDHIGKPLDFRVWNSMTQSVRECSITPSTWSGDGVLGLVIKYDDLDFDSTPPSIHVLDIFPNSPSSKAGLQAFDDYLLGTPEVVFVGLEEFDDVILNAPPPIRIFVYNRRSCTIRTIDLAPDCKWGGPGSIGCDVACGILHRIPTETRPVRYVSNGKASSTYTPGNCV
;
A
#
# COMPACT_ATOMS: atom_id res chain seq x y z
N MET A 1 17.19 15.38 2.45
CA MET A 1 17.16 13.91 2.26
C MET A 1 17.45 13.51 0.81
N PHE A 2 16.69 13.99 -0.18
CA PHE A 2 16.86 13.59 -1.59
C PHE A 2 18.26 13.84 -2.20
N ARG A 3 18.95 14.90 -1.77
CA ARG A 3 20.31 15.24 -2.26
C ARG A 3 21.35 14.15 -1.92
N VAL A 4 21.26 13.54 -0.74
CA VAL A 4 22.21 12.50 -0.30
C VAL A 4 22.11 11.26 -1.21
N ILE A 5 20.89 10.92 -1.64
CA ILE A 5 20.65 9.78 -2.53
C ILE A 5 21.26 10.06 -3.92
N GLN A 6 21.11 11.29 -4.44
CA GLN A 6 21.71 11.69 -5.72
C GLN A 6 23.24 11.64 -5.69
N ASP A 7 23.86 12.07 -4.59
CA ASP A 7 25.32 12.07 -4.43
C ASP A 7 25.92 10.64 -4.33
N HIS A 8 25.06 9.63 -4.08
CA HIS A 8 25.45 8.22 -3.93
C HIS A 8 25.00 7.33 -5.11
N ILE A 9 24.66 7.90 -6.27
CA ILE A 9 24.37 7.10 -7.46
C ILE A 9 25.57 6.19 -7.80
N GLY A 10 25.30 4.89 -7.96
CA GLY A 10 26.31 3.86 -8.23
C GLY A 10 27.11 3.40 -7.01
N LYS A 11 26.84 3.93 -5.81
CA LYS A 11 27.50 3.53 -4.56
C LYS A 11 26.47 2.95 -3.58
N PRO A 12 26.86 1.96 -2.75
CA PRO A 12 25.98 1.46 -1.69
C PRO A 12 25.64 2.58 -0.69
N LEU A 13 24.37 2.67 -0.33
CA LEU A 13 23.87 3.57 0.70
C LEU A 13 23.09 2.75 1.73
N ASP A 14 23.49 2.84 3.00
CA ASP A 14 22.86 2.10 4.07
C ASP A 14 21.63 2.84 4.62
N PHE A 15 20.50 2.15 4.65
CA PHE A 15 19.24 2.63 5.16
C PHE A 15 18.88 1.89 6.43
N ARG A 16 18.39 2.64 7.40
CA ARG A 16 17.69 2.09 8.56
C ARG A 16 16.19 2.20 8.32
N VAL A 17 15.53 1.06 8.17
CA VAL A 17 14.11 0.98 7.85
C VAL A 17 13.34 0.49 9.08
N TRP A 18 12.48 1.36 9.60
CA TRP A 18 11.47 0.97 10.58
C TRP A 18 10.30 0.29 9.89
N ASN A 19 9.88 -0.87 10.41
CA ASN A 19 8.67 -1.55 9.97
C ASN A 19 7.57 -1.33 11.02
N SER A 20 6.55 -0.54 10.67
CA SER A 20 5.44 -0.20 11.55
C SER A 20 4.56 -1.40 11.92
N MET A 21 4.52 -2.43 11.07
CA MET A 21 3.72 -3.64 11.32
C MET A 21 4.37 -4.54 12.38
N THR A 22 5.70 -4.70 12.32
CA THR A 22 6.45 -5.59 13.22
C THR A 22 7.13 -4.85 14.36
N GLN A 23 7.01 -3.53 14.41
CA GLN A 23 7.70 -2.64 15.37
C GLN A 23 9.19 -2.96 15.48
N SER A 24 9.84 -3.20 14.33
CA SER A 24 11.25 -3.60 14.27
C SER A 24 12.03 -2.73 13.31
N VAL A 25 13.27 -2.45 13.65
CA VAL A 25 14.25 -1.82 12.77
C VAL A 25 15.00 -2.91 11.99
N ARG A 26 15.20 -2.70 10.69
CA ARG A 26 16.19 -3.43 9.90
C ARG A 26 17.15 -2.47 9.20
N GLU A 27 18.37 -2.93 8.96
CA GLU A 27 19.32 -2.21 8.12
C GLU A 27 19.36 -2.85 6.74
N CYS A 28 19.36 -2.05 5.68
CA CYS A 28 19.48 -2.53 4.31
C CYS A 28 20.36 -1.61 3.49
N SER A 29 21.27 -2.18 2.69
CA SER A 29 22.10 -1.42 1.76
C SER A 29 21.43 -1.40 0.39
N ILE A 30 21.21 -0.21 -0.17
CA ILE A 30 20.62 -0.02 -1.50
C ILE A 30 21.60 0.81 -2.32
N THR A 31 21.88 0.38 -3.54
CA THR A 31 22.70 1.13 -4.51
C THR A 31 21.77 1.88 -5.46
N PRO A 32 21.63 3.21 -5.34
CA PRO A 32 20.81 3.99 -6.26
C PRO A 32 21.39 3.88 -7.67
N SER A 33 20.53 3.69 -8.66
CA SER A 33 20.96 3.54 -10.05
C SER A 33 19.98 4.22 -11.01
N THR A 34 20.46 4.60 -12.18
CA THR A 34 19.58 4.96 -13.29
C THR A 34 19.05 3.68 -13.92
N TRP A 35 17.73 3.60 -14.07
CA TRP A 35 17.03 2.45 -14.62
C TRP A 35 15.86 2.95 -15.48
N SER A 36 15.11 2.04 -16.09
CA SER A 36 14.04 2.39 -17.04
C SER A 36 12.78 2.99 -16.38
N GLY A 37 12.79 3.24 -15.08
CA GLY A 37 11.67 3.80 -14.33
C GLY A 37 11.95 5.19 -13.78
N ASP A 38 10.99 5.74 -13.05
CA ASP A 38 11.12 7.05 -12.43
C ASP A 38 11.92 6.99 -11.11
N GLY A 39 12.76 8.00 -10.89
CA GLY A 39 13.68 8.09 -9.77
C GLY A 39 14.84 7.07 -9.79
N VAL A 40 15.72 7.17 -8.80
CA VAL A 40 16.95 6.33 -8.70
C VAL A 40 16.82 5.14 -7.75
N LEU A 41 15.72 5.07 -7.00
CA LEU A 41 15.39 3.97 -6.08
C LEU A 41 14.16 3.17 -6.53
N GLY A 42 13.33 3.73 -7.41
CA GLY A 42 12.03 3.16 -7.77
C GLY A 42 11.06 3.07 -6.58
N LEU A 43 11.15 4.03 -5.67
CA LEU A 43 10.29 4.14 -4.50
C LEU A 43 9.52 5.46 -4.57
N VAL A 44 8.25 5.41 -4.17
CA VAL A 44 7.48 6.61 -3.82
C VAL A 44 7.59 6.78 -2.30
N ILE A 45 8.19 7.89 -1.86
CA ILE A 45 8.42 8.18 -0.45
C ILE A 45 7.73 9.50 -0.11
N LYS A 46 6.91 9.49 0.93
CA LYS A 46 6.32 10.68 1.54
C LYS A 46 7.02 10.94 2.86
N TYR A 47 7.36 12.20 3.12
CA TYR A 47 7.78 12.60 4.46
C TYR A 47 6.54 12.59 5.36
N ASP A 48 6.61 11.83 6.44
CA ASP A 48 5.55 11.71 7.43
C ASP A 48 6.17 11.53 8.80
N ASP A 49 5.47 11.99 9.83
CA ASP A 49 5.93 11.85 11.21
C ASP A 49 5.61 10.43 11.71
N LEU A 50 6.60 9.78 12.30
CA LEU A 50 6.44 8.45 12.87
C LEU A 50 5.76 8.55 14.24
N ASP A 51 4.43 8.61 14.23
CA ASP A 51 3.67 8.36 15.46
C ASP A 51 3.78 6.88 15.81
N PHE A 52 4.60 6.55 16.82
CA PHE A 52 4.90 5.18 17.23
C PHE A 52 3.67 4.34 17.65
N ASP A 53 2.56 5.00 18.02
CA ASP A 53 1.26 4.39 18.36
C ASP A 53 0.29 4.32 17.16
N SER A 54 0.70 4.81 16.00
CA SER A 54 -0.09 4.80 14.77
C SER A 54 0.27 3.59 13.92
N THR A 55 -0.68 2.67 13.78
CA THR A 55 -0.71 1.75 12.64
C THR A 55 -0.64 2.57 11.35
N PRO A 56 0.05 2.12 10.29
CA PRO A 56 0.05 2.82 9.01
C PRO A 56 -1.38 3.16 8.59
N PRO A 57 -1.60 4.40 8.10
CA PRO A 57 -2.93 4.81 7.72
C PRO A 57 -3.45 3.90 6.61
N SER A 58 -4.71 3.54 6.73
CA SER A 58 -5.35 2.57 5.86
C SER A 58 -6.87 2.72 5.94
N ILE A 59 -7.52 2.31 4.86
CA ILE A 59 -8.97 2.26 4.78
C ILE A 59 -9.39 0.80 4.74
N HIS A 60 -10.16 0.39 5.75
CA HIS A 60 -10.64 -0.98 5.86
C HIS A 60 -11.86 -1.17 4.97
N VAL A 61 -11.79 -2.18 4.11
CA VAL A 61 -12.89 -2.66 3.28
C VAL A 61 -13.85 -3.46 4.16
N LEU A 62 -15.11 -3.03 4.23
CA LEU A 62 -16.17 -3.70 4.98
C LEU A 62 -16.98 -4.57 4.01
N ASP A 63 -18.28 -4.30 3.87
CA ASP A 63 -19.15 -5.05 2.99
C ASP A 63 -18.97 -4.66 1.52
N ILE A 64 -19.03 -5.66 0.64
CA ILE A 64 -18.93 -5.48 -0.81
C ILE A 64 -20.24 -5.94 -1.45
N PHE A 65 -20.84 -5.06 -2.24
CA PHE A 65 -22.06 -5.40 -2.95
C PHE A 65 -21.76 -6.36 -4.12
N PRO A 66 -22.58 -7.41 -4.33
CA PRO A 66 -22.41 -8.31 -5.46
C PRO A 66 -22.47 -7.56 -6.80
N ASN A 67 -21.61 -7.95 -7.75
CA ASN A 67 -21.51 -7.33 -9.09
C ASN A 67 -21.14 -5.83 -9.10
N SER A 68 -20.75 -5.26 -7.97
CA SER A 68 -20.27 -3.89 -7.88
C SER A 68 -18.90 -3.71 -8.53
N PRO A 69 -18.49 -2.46 -8.82
CA PRO A 69 -17.12 -2.16 -9.23
C PRO A 69 -16.06 -2.76 -8.30
N SER A 70 -16.25 -2.66 -6.98
CA SER A 70 -15.34 -3.25 -5.98
C SER A 70 -15.29 -4.77 -6.05
N SER A 71 -16.44 -5.43 -6.25
CA SER A 71 -16.50 -6.89 -6.46
C SER A 71 -15.75 -7.31 -7.72
N LYS A 72 -15.93 -6.58 -8.82
CA LYS A 72 -15.25 -6.83 -10.10
C LYS A 72 -13.74 -6.57 -10.03
N ALA A 73 -13.31 -5.61 -9.22
CA ALA A 73 -11.90 -5.33 -8.95
C ALA A 73 -11.22 -6.39 -8.06
N GLY A 74 -11.99 -7.33 -7.50
CA GLY A 74 -11.47 -8.41 -6.68
C GLY A 74 -11.12 -8.00 -5.25
N LEU A 75 -11.81 -6.99 -4.70
CA LEU A 75 -11.74 -6.67 -3.28
C LEU A 75 -12.38 -7.80 -2.44
N GLN A 76 -11.84 -7.99 -1.24
CA GLN A 76 -12.26 -8.98 -0.26
C GLN A 76 -12.73 -8.28 1.01
N ALA A 77 -14.02 -8.46 1.32
CA ALA A 77 -14.67 -7.88 2.49
C ALA A 77 -13.93 -8.27 3.78
N PHE A 78 -13.74 -7.32 4.69
CA PHE A 78 -13.11 -7.45 6.01
C PHE A 78 -11.64 -7.88 6.06
N ASP A 79 -11.06 -8.32 4.94
CA ASP A 79 -9.67 -8.77 4.86
C ASP A 79 -8.77 -7.74 4.16
N ASP A 80 -9.33 -6.88 3.33
CA ASP A 80 -8.59 -5.90 2.55
C ASP A 80 -8.51 -4.52 3.22
N TYR A 81 -7.33 -3.92 3.09
CA TYR A 81 -7.02 -2.59 3.54
C TYR A 81 -6.42 -1.80 2.37
N LEU A 82 -7.08 -0.70 1.98
CA LEU A 82 -6.59 0.19 0.94
C LEU A 82 -5.51 1.10 1.51
N LEU A 83 -4.35 1.12 0.87
CA LEU A 83 -3.18 1.87 1.34
C LEU A 83 -3.02 3.21 0.59
N GLY A 84 -3.40 3.24 -0.69
CA GLY A 84 -3.19 4.39 -1.56
C GLY A 84 -3.09 4.04 -3.03
N THR A 85 -2.81 5.04 -3.85
CA THR A 85 -2.42 4.93 -5.26
C THR A 85 -0.91 5.16 -5.38
N PRO A 86 -0.33 5.03 -6.60
CA PRO A 86 1.06 5.44 -6.83
C PRO A 86 1.36 6.91 -6.51
N GLU A 87 0.34 7.77 -6.51
CA GLU A 87 0.49 9.23 -6.35
C GLU A 87 0.05 9.71 -4.96
N VAL A 88 -0.92 9.04 -4.34
CA VAL A 88 -1.58 9.49 -3.11
C VAL A 88 -1.64 8.35 -2.10
N VAL A 89 -1.14 8.59 -0.88
CA VAL A 89 -1.33 7.68 0.26
C VAL A 89 -2.64 8.02 0.95
N PHE A 90 -3.46 7.02 1.29
CA PHE A 90 -4.73 7.23 1.98
C PHE A 90 -4.49 7.39 3.48
N VAL A 91 -4.64 8.61 3.99
CA VAL A 91 -4.50 8.90 5.43
C VAL A 91 -5.84 8.76 6.16
N GLY A 92 -6.91 9.20 5.52
CA GLY A 92 -8.29 9.02 5.92
C GLY A 92 -9.22 8.83 4.72
N LEU A 93 -10.53 8.97 4.97
CA LEU A 93 -11.54 8.84 3.93
C LEU A 93 -11.51 10.01 2.93
N GLU A 94 -11.05 11.19 3.34
CA GLU A 94 -11.00 12.38 2.49
C GLU A 94 -10.10 12.17 1.26
N GLU A 95 -8.86 11.69 1.44
CA GLU A 95 -7.96 11.45 0.30
C GLU A 95 -8.48 10.35 -0.63
N PHE A 96 -9.20 9.37 -0.07
CA PHE A 96 -9.80 8.31 -0.86
C PHE A 96 -10.97 8.82 -1.69
N ASP A 97 -11.90 9.56 -1.08
CA ASP A 97 -13.04 10.15 -1.78
C ASP A 97 -12.56 11.09 -2.89
N ASP A 98 -11.55 11.92 -2.62
CA ASP A 98 -10.95 12.80 -3.62
C ASP A 98 -10.38 12.03 -4.81
N VAL A 99 -9.68 10.92 -4.56
CA VAL A 99 -9.13 10.07 -5.61
C VAL A 99 -10.23 9.39 -6.42
N ILE A 100 -11.27 8.87 -5.77
CA ILE A 100 -12.40 8.22 -6.44
C ILE A 100 -13.18 9.21 -7.32
N LEU A 101 -13.30 10.47 -6.90
CA LEU A 101 -14.06 11.50 -7.63
C LEU A 101 -13.27 12.13 -8.78
N ASN A 102 -11.97 12.34 -8.61
CA ASN A 102 -11.18 13.16 -9.53
C ASN A 102 -10.23 12.36 -10.44
N ALA A 103 -9.83 11.14 -10.06
CA ALA A 103 -8.87 10.37 -10.85
C ALA A 103 -9.55 9.66 -12.04
N PRO A 104 -8.88 9.58 -13.20
CA PRO A 104 -9.43 8.89 -14.36
C PRO A 104 -9.48 7.37 -14.11
N PRO A 105 -10.64 6.71 -14.30
CA PRO A 105 -10.74 5.26 -14.20
C PRO A 105 -10.06 4.54 -15.37
N PRO A 106 -9.46 3.35 -15.17
CA PRO A 106 -9.36 2.63 -13.90
C PRO A 106 -8.25 3.18 -12.99
N ILE A 107 -8.55 3.28 -11.69
CA ILE A 107 -7.68 3.78 -10.64
C ILE A 107 -6.89 2.61 -10.05
N ARG A 108 -5.57 2.72 -10.10
CA ARG A 108 -4.68 1.72 -9.53
C ARG A 108 -4.50 1.91 -8.02
N ILE A 109 -4.92 0.93 -7.23
CA ILE A 109 -4.89 1.00 -5.76
C ILE A 109 -4.02 -0.14 -5.19
N PHE A 110 -3.17 0.19 -4.24
CA PHE A 110 -2.44 -0.77 -3.41
C PHE A 110 -3.32 -1.25 -2.27
N VAL A 111 -3.43 -2.57 -2.15
CA VAL A 111 -4.30 -3.24 -1.17
C VAL A 111 -3.47 -4.24 -0.38
N TYR A 112 -3.45 -4.07 0.93
CA TYR A 112 -2.96 -5.08 1.85
C TYR A 112 -4.09 -6.05 2.20
N ASN A 113 -3.85 -7.34 2.03
CA ASN A 113 -4.76 -8.38 2.51
C ASN A 113 -4.20 -9.00 3.79
N ARG A 114 -4.95 -8.91 4.89
CA ARG A 114 -4.54 -9.48 6.18
C ARG A 114 -4.44 -11.00 6.14
N ARG A 115 -5.36 -11.68 5.44
CA ARG A 115 -5.44 -13.15 5.46
C ARG A 115 -4.23 -13.78 4.80
N SER A 116 -3.77 -13.23 3.68
CA SER A 116 -2.57 -13.70 2.99
C SER A 116 -1.28 -13.00 3.43
N CYS A 117 -1.38 -11.96 4.27
CA CYS A 117 -0.28 -11.07 4.64
C CYS A 117 0.46 -10.51 3.39
N THR A 118 -0.29 -10.18 2.33
CA THR A 118 0.30 -9.71 1.06
C THR A 118 -0.22 -8.36 0.62
N ILE A 119 0.66 -7.55 0.05
CA ILE A 119 0.27 -6.35 -0.71
C ILE A 119 0.13 -6.73 -2.18
N ARG A 120 -1.00 -6.35 -2.78
CA ARG A 120 -1.29 -6.48 -4.20
C ARG A 120 -1.79 -5.16 -4.76
N THR A 121 -1.87 -5.09 -6.08
CA THR A 121 -2.45 -3.97 -6.79
C THR A 121 -3.76 -4.39 -7.43
N ILE A 122 -4.77 -3.53 -7.34
CA ILE A 122 -6.05 -3.68 -8.05
C ILE A 122 -6.26 -2.47 -8.97
N ASP A 123 -7.04 -2.68 -10.02
CA ASP A 123 -7.51 -1.60 -10.89
C ASP A 123 -9.02 -1.43 -10.65
N LEU A 124 -9.40 -0.35 -9.96
CA LEU A 124 -10.77 -0.03 -9.57
C LEU A 124 -11.38 0.97 -10.55
N ALA A 125 -12.53 0.66 -11.12
CA ALA A 125 -13.23 1.56 -12.04
C ALA A 125 -14.56 2.02 -11.42
N PRO A 126 -14.62 3.19 -10.75
CA PRO A 126 -15.87 3.72 -10.24
C PRO A 126 -16.91 3.89 -11.36
N ASP A 127 -18.14 3.49 -11.06
CA ASP A 127 -19.29 3.58 -11.96
C ASP A 127 -20.49 4.00 -11.12
N CYS A 128 -21.16 5.11 -11.45
CA CYS A 128 -22.38 5.54 -10.76
C CYS A 128 -23.66 4.89 -11.34
N LYS A 129 -23.56 4.17 -12.46
CA LYS A 129 -24.68 3.53 -13.17
C LYS A 129 -24.78 2.03 -12.93
N TRP A 130 -23.93 1.47 -12.08
CA TRP A 130 -23.92 0.04 -11.76
C TRP A 130 -25.18 -0.45 -11.02
N GLY A 131 -26.01 0.47 -10.50
CA GLY A 131 -27.34 0.16 -9.96
C GLY A 131 -27.43 -0.02 -8.45
N GLY A 132 -26.39 0.34 -7.69
CA GLY A 132 -26.40 0.31 -6.22
C GLY A 132 -25.88 1.60 -5.58
N PRO A 133 -25.67 1.60 -4.25
CA PRO A 133 -25.25 2.78 -3.52
C PRO A 133 -23.79 3.16 -3.78
N GLY A 134 -23.53 4.46 -3.95
CA GLY A 134 -22.19 4.98 -4.22
C GLY A 134 -21.66 4.60 -5.61
N SER A 135 -20.40 4.96 -5.87
CA SER A 135 -19.73 4.77 -7.17
C SER A 135 -18.90 3.49 -7.25
N ILE A 136 -18.60 2.85 -6.12
CA ILE A 136 -17.75 1.66 -6.06
C ILE A 136 -18.48 0.42 -5.53
N GLY A 137 -19.60 0.62 -4.82
CA GLY A 137 -20.40 -0.44 -4.23
C GLY A 137 -19.63 -1.27 -3.20
N CYS A 138 -19.02 -0.57 -2.25
CA CYS A 138 -18.34 -1.13 -1.08
C CYS A 138 -18.44 -0.13 0.07
N ASP A 139 -18.63 -0.66 1.28
CA ASP A 139 -18.54 0.12 2.50
C ASP A 139 -17.08 0.15 2.96
N VAL A 140 -16.65 1.32 3.42
CA VAL A 140 -15.27 1.57 3.86
C VAL A 140 -15.26 2.31 5.18
N ALA A 141 -14.23 2.06 5.99
CA ALA A 141 -14.08 2.73 7.28
C ALA A 141 -12.60 2.99 7.61
N CYS A 142 -12.36 4.06 8.37
CA CYS A 142 -11.06 4.40 8.93
C CYS A 142 -11.17 4.58 10.47
N GLY A 143 -10.04 4.61 11.16
CA GLY A 143 -9.97 4.85 12.60
C GLY A 143 -9.53 3.63 13.40
N ILE A 144 -9.51 3.75 14.74
CA ILE A 144 -8.83 2.82 15.66
C ILE A 144 -9.31 1.37 15.49
N LEU A 145 -10.61 1.14 15.30
CA LEU A 145 -11.19 -0.20 15.15
C LEU A 145 -10.96 -0.81 13.74
N HIS A 146 -10.54 0.00 12.80
CA HIS A 146 -10.36 -0.35 11.39
C HIS A 146 -8.88 -0.31 10.97
N ARG A 147 -7.97 -0.28 11.95
CA ARG A 147 -6.53 -0.36 11.72
C ARG A 147 -6.13 -1.76 11.26
N ILE A 148 -5.08 -1.82 10.44
CA ILE A 148 -4.42 -3.08 10.13
C ILE A 148 -3.96 -3.73 11.45
N PRO A 149 -4.34 -4.99 11.74
CA PRO A 149 -3.88 -5.67 12.93
C PRO A 149 -2.35 -5.78 12.92
N THR A 150 -1.72 -5.54 14.07
CA THR A 150 -0.30 -5.82 14.24
C THR A 150 -0.08 -7.33 14.21
N GLU A 151 0.29 -7.84 13.03
CA GLU A 151 0.61 -9.24 12.84
C GLU A 151 2.10 -9.48 13.11
N THR A 152 2.42 -10.56 13.83
CA THR A 152 3.80 -11.02 14.03
C THR A 152 4.41 -11.65 12.77
N ARG A 153 3.68 -11.69 11.66
CA ARG A 153 4.06 -12.37 10.41
C ARG A 153 4.67 -11.37 9.42
N PRO A 154 5.76 -11.74 8.72
CA PRO A 154 6.36 -10.89 7.70
C PRO A 154 5.43 -10.71 6.50
N VAL A 155 5.17 -9.46 6.12
CA VAL A 155 4.37 -9.09 4.94
C VAL A 155 5.13 -9.42 3.65
N ARG A 156 4.45 -10.01 2.67
CA ARG A 156 5.03 -10.37 1.36
C ARG A 156 4.45 -9.47 0.25
N TYR A 157 5.30 -8.93 -0.61
CA TYR A 157 4.83 -8.24 -1.81
C TYR A 157 4.70 -9.23 -2.97
N VAL A 158 3.56 -9.22 -3.67
CA VAL A 158 3.34 -10.05 -4.85
C VAL A 158 3.16 -9.14 -6.06
N SER A 159 4.16 -9.07 -6.93
CA SER A 159 4.01 -8.45 -8.25
C SER A 159 3.60 -9.50 -9.27
N ASN A 160 2.51 -9.26 -10.01
CA ASN A 160 2.07 -9.97 -11.22
C ASN A 160 2.62 -11.41 -11.39
N GLY A 161 2.18 -12.32 -10.51
CA GLY A 161 2.44 -13.77 -10.66
C GLY A 161 3.87 -14.23 -10.37
N LYS A 162 4.78 -13.38 -9.88
CA LYS A 162 6.08 -13.80 -9.35
C LYS A 162 6.19 -13.33 -7.89
N ALA A 163 6.14 -14.30 -6.97
CA ALA A 163 6.40 -14.04 -5.56
C ALA A 163 7.79 -13.41 -5.42
N SER A 164 7.86 -12.16 -4.96
CA SER A 164 9.13 -11.59 -4.53
C SER A 164 9.57 -12.29 -3.24
N SER A 165 10.87 -12.54 -3.11
CA SER A 165 11.47 -13.41 -2.10
C SER A 165 10.99 -13.07 -0.69
N THR A 166 10.68 -14.11 0.08
CA THR A 166 10.35 -13.98 1.50
C THR A 166 11.61 -13.55 2.26
N TYR A 167 11.60 -12.39 2.91
CA TYR A 167 12.63 -12.07 3.89
C TYR A 167 12.32 -12.84 5.18
N THR A 168 13.09 -13.89 5.45
CA THR A 168 13.17 -14.52 6.77
C THR A 168 14.15 -13.71 7.63
N PRO A 169 13.75 -13.21 8.81
CA PRO A 169 14.69 -12.67 9.77
C PRO A 169 15.58 -13.83 10.25
N GLY A 170 16.86 -13.86 9.85
CA GLY A 170 17.82 -14.79 10.45
C GLY A 170 18.97 -15.32 9.60
N ASN A 171 18.97 -15.20 8.27
CA ASN A 171 20.06 -15.75 7.47
C ASN A 171 20.73 -14.67 6.60
N CYS A 172 21.72 -14.01 7.19
CA CYS A 172 22.84 -13.43 6.45
C CYS A 172 24.02 -14.37 6.65
N VAL A 173 24.42 -15.06 5.58
CA VAL A 173 25.81 -15.49 5.36
C VAL A 173 26.23 -14.86 4.05
#